data_AF-A0A0H1BED0-F1
#
_entry.id   AF-A0A0H1BED0-F1
#
_cell.length_a   1.000
_cell.length_b   1.000
_cell.length_c   1.000
_cell.angle_alpha   90.00
_cell.angle_beta   90.00
_cell.angle_gamma   90.00
#
_symmetry.space_group_name_H-M   'P 1'
#
loop_
_entity.id
_entity.type
_entity.pdbx_description
1 polymer ?
#
loop_
_entity_poly.entity_id
_entity_poly.type
_entity_poly.pdbx_seq_one_letter_code
_entity_poly.pdbx_strand_id
1 'polypeptide(L)'
;MGLQRYLGSPDPVFPFHWECFCLLAWALDHETEPNNLDRTVLYEVMKEFSQVYSFLELDYGQIEGPEQDWYSVPGEEVSICGQEDDTSFQYVVTNPLIDATDFLRELITRDTFKHTPLNNDIRKHVVNDPFDKIPFDILYNILSWLSGRSIRALSNASWAVNSVTRYNGFWKQLLAREMEWLWEINDILDDDCGEDSDGEADNDDNEDSGSEGRGIPDDLSLKRLYLYLDEKTTPTYAMDAEFMSLGNRRRIWRPCQQLAKVYFKKLKQKSADGVEGAKG
;
A
#
# COMPACT_ATOMS: atom_id res chain seq x y z
N MET A 1 -1.09 -25.79 11.50
CA MET A 1 -1.98 -26.75 10.80
C MET A 1 -1.14 -27.48 9.78
N GLY A 2 -1.01 -28.80 9.91
CA GLY A 2 -0.09 -29.61 9.12
C GLY A 2 -0.46 -29.67 7.65
N LEU A 3 0.55 -29.52 6.79
CA LEU A 3 0.50 -29.87 5.37
C LEU A 3 0.19 -31.37 5.23
N GLN A 4 -1.09 -31.69 5.13
CA GLN A 4 -1.53 -33.00 4.72
C GLN A 4 -1.20 -33.09 3.22
N ARG A 5 -0.11 -33.80 2.89
CA ARG A 5 0.22 -34.22 1.53
C ARG A 5 -1.04 -34.83 0.90
N TYR A 6 -1.65 -34.10 -0.03
CA TYR A 6 -2.62 -34.66 -0.95
C TYR A 6 -1.85 -35.59 -1.90
N LEU A 7 -1.71 -36.85 -1.46
CA LEU A 7 -1.27 -37.96 -2.29
C LEU A 7 -2.37 -38.22 -3.34
N GLY A 8 -2.21 -37.71 -4.56
CA GLY A 8 -3.06 -38.19 -5.67
C GLY A 8 -3.16 -37.36 -6.96
N SER A 9 -2.72 -36.10 -7.02
CA SER A 9 -2.76 -35.31 -8.26
C SER A 9 -1.38 -34.71 -8.56
N PRO A 10 -0.88 -34.74 -9.81
CA PRO A 10 0.34 -34.05 -10.20
C PRO A 10 0.20 -32.52 -10.21
N ASP A 11 -1.00 -32.01 -10.01
CA ASP A 11 -1.29 -30.58 -10.07
C ASP A 11 -0.99 -29.85 -8.74
N PRO A 12 -0.39 -28.65 -8.78
CA PRO A 12 -0.14 -27.85 -7.58
C PRO A 12 -1.46 -27.41 -6.94
N VAL A 13 -1.44 -27.24 -5.62
CA VAL A 13 -2.55 -26.67 -4.83
C VAL A 13 -2.05 -25.41 -4.14
N PHE A 14 -2.86 -24.36 -4.17
CA PHE A 14 -2.53 -23.07 -3.57
C PHE A 14 -3.51 -22.73 -2.45
N PRO A 15 -3.21 -23.09 -1.19
CA PRO A 15 -4.06 -22.73 -0.06
C PRO A 15 -3.97 -21.22 0.21
N PHE A 16 -5.10 -20.60 0.52
CA PHE A 16 -5.19 -19.20 0.92
C PHE A 16 -5.92 -19.07 2.26
N HIS A 17 -5.43 -18.15 3.10
CA HIS A 17 -6.29 -17.54 4.12
C HIS A 17 -7.32 -16.63 3.42
N TRP A 18 -8.53 -16.55 3.96
CA TRP A 18 -9.63 -15.81 3.33
C TRP A 18 -9.29 -14.33 3.14
N GLU A 19 -8.65 -13.72 4.13
CA GLU A 19 -8.25 -12.31 4.15
C GLU A 19 -7.17 -12.03 3.09
N CYS A 20 -6.23 -12.97 2.91
CA CYS A 20 -5.20 -12.87 1.86
C CYS A 20 -5.83 -13.02 0.45
N PHE A 21 -6.85 -13.87 0.31
CA PHE A 21 -7.59 -14.02 -0.93
C PHE A 21 -8.42 -12.77 -1.27
N CYS A 22 -9.04 -12.15 -0.26
CA CYS A 22 -9.73 -10.87 -0.42
C CYS A 22 -8.76 -9.76 -0.83
N LEU A 23 -7.57 -9.68 -0.23
CA LEU A 23 -6.54 -8.72 -0.63
C LEU A 23 -6.07 -8.95 -2.08
N LEU A 24 -5.93 -10.22 -2.49
CA LEU A 24 -5.65 -10.56 -3.89
C LEU A 24 -6.77 -10.09 -4.82
N ALA A 25 -8.04 -10.29 -4.43
CA ALA A 25 -9.18 -9.79 -5.20
C ALA A 25 -9.13 -8.27 -5.37
N TRP A 26 -8.83 -7.54 -4.31
CA TRP A 26 -8.67 -6.08 -4.36
C TRP A 26 -7.49 -5.63 -5.22
N ALA A 27 -6.36 -6.32 -5.14
CA ALA A 27 -5.19 -6.02 -5.99
C ALA A 27 -5.45 -6.34 -7.47
N LEU A 28 -6.41 -7.22 -7.78
CA LEU A 28 -6.87 -7.45 -9.14
C LEU A 28 -7.76 -6.29 -9.56
N ASP A 29 -8.82 -6.03 -8.80
CA ASP A 29 -9.76 -4.95 -9.10
C ASP A 29 -10.47 -4.57 -7.81
N HIS A 30 -10.35 -3.29 -7.42
CA HIS A 30 -10.92 -2.76 -6.18
C HIS A 30 -12.45 -2.96 -6.10
N GLU A 31 -13.12 -3.09 -7.24
CA GLU A 31 -14.58 -3.30 -7.32
C GLU A 31 -14.98 -4.78 -7.44
N THR A 32 -14.02 -5.67 -7.72
CA THR A 32 -14.32 -7.09 -7.89
C THR A 32 -14.53 -7.76 -6.54
N GLU A 33 -15.77 -8.14 -6.25
CA GLU A 33 -16.05 -9.04 -5.13
C GLU A 33 -15.23 -10.33 -5.28
N PRO A 34 -14.61 -10.85 -4.20
CA PRO A 34 -13.77 -12.06 -4.26
C PRO A 34 -14.47 -13.28 -4.89
N ASN A 35 -15.80 -13.31 -4.88
CA ASN A 35 -16.60 -14.37 -5.46
C ASN A 35 -16.73 -14.29 -6.99
N ASN A 36 -16.51 -13.12 -7.60
CA ASN A 36 -16.65 -12.88 -9.03
C ASN A 36 -15.37 -13.19 -9.83
N LEU A 37 -14.27 -13.50 -9.14
CA LEU A 37 -13.01 -13.88 -9.77
C LEU A 37 -13.14 -15.19 -10.56
N ASP A 38 -12.66 -15.18 -11.81
CA ASP A 38 -12.46 -16.41 -12.57
C ASP A 38 -11.31 -17.24 -11.95
N ARG A 39 -11.67 -18.12 -11.03
CA ARG A 39 -10.74 -18.98 -10.30
C ARG A 39 -9.97 -19.94 -11.21
N THR A 40 -10.50 -20.25 -12.39
CA THR A 40 -9.80 -21.11 -13.36
C THR A 40 -8.64 -20.34 -13.98
N VAL A 41 -8.89 -19.10 -14.43
CA VAL A 41 -7.81 -18.24 -14.95
C VAL A 41 -6.79 -17.96 -13.87
N LEU A 42 -7.22 -17.67 -12.64
CA LEU A 42 -6.31 -17.43 -11.53
C LEU A 42 -5.45 -18.67 -11.23
N TYR A 43 -6.03 -19.86 -11.20
CA TYR A 43 -5.29 -21.10 -11.00
C TYR A 43 -4.21 -21.31 -12.07
N GLU A 44 -4.54 -21.09 -13.35
CA GLU A 44 -3.58 -21.20 -14.45
C GLU A 44 -2.44 -20.17 -14.32
N VAL A 45 -2.74 -18.92 -13.93
CA VAL A 45 -1.72 -17.91 -13.64
C VAL A 45 -0.79 -18.41 -12.54
N MET A 46 -1.35 -18.84 -11.40
CA MET A 46 -0.55 -19.30 -10.27
C MET A 46 0.31 -20.52 -10.60
N LYS A 47 -0.20 -21.42 -11.44
CA LYS A 47 0.54 -22.56 -11.97
C LYS A 47 1.74 -22.13 -12.82
N GLU A 48 1.62 -21.07 -13.62
CA GLU A 48 2.76 -20.50 -14.37
C GLU A 48 3.86 -19.95 -13.46
N PHE A 49 3.50 -19.45 -12.28
CA PHE A 49 4.44 -18.99 -11.26
C PHE A 49 4.94 -20.11 -10.34
N SER A 50 4.55 -21.38 -10.55
CA SER A 50 4.94 -22.50 -9.69
C SER A 50 5.73 -23.55 -10.48
N GLN A 51 6.98 -23.22 -10.82
CA GLN A 51 7.86 -24.17 -11.55
C GLN A 51 8.26 -25.37 -10.68
N VAL A 52 8.38 -25.15 -9.37
CA VAL A 52 8.60 -26.17 -8.36
C VAL A 52 7.34 -26.17 -7.48
N TYR A 53 6.69 -27.34 -7.33
CA TYR A 53 5.39 -27.54 -6.63
C TYR A 53 5.34 -27.14 -5.13
N SER A 54 6.24 -26.26 -4.67
CA SER A 54 6.45 -25.87 -3.29
C SER A 54 6.19 -24.39 -3.00
N PHE A 55 6.21 -23.49 -3.99
CA PHE A 55 5.92 -22.06 -3.79
C PHE A 55 5.62 -21.33 -5.12
N LEU A 56 5.21 -20.07 -5.02
CA LEU A 56 5.07 -19.14 -6.16
C LEU A 56 6.35 -18.32 -6.30
N GLU A 57 6.94 -18.29 -7.49
CA GLU A 57 8.13 -17.50 -7.85
C GLU A 57 7.77 -16.02 -8.05
N LEU A 58 7.31 -15.37 -6.97
CA LEU A 58 6.95 -13.96 -6.93
C LEU A 58 8.02 -13.18 -6.17
N ASP A 59 8.17 -11.89 -6.50
CA ASP A 59 8.98 -10.98 -5.70
C ASP A 59 8.23 -10.61 -4.41
N TYR A 60 8.62 -11.24 -3.29
CA TYR A 60 8.14 -10.95 -1.94
C TYR A 60 8.94 -9.84 -1.22
N GLY A 61 9.91 -9.21 -1.90
CA GLY A 61 10.73 -8.12 -1.37
C GLY A 61 11.92 -8.59 -0.52
N GLN A 62 12.20 -7.88 0.58
CA GLN A 62 13.43 -8.02 1.37
C GLN A 62 13.44 -9.22 2.34
N ILE A 63 12.33 -9.97 2.43
CA ILE A 63 12.26 -11.19 3.23
C ILE A 63 12.60 -12.34 2.29
N GLU A 64 13.87 -12.73 2.28
CA GLU A 64 14.31 -13.96 1.64
C GLU A 64 13.95 -15.14 2.55
N GLY A 65 13.13 -16.06 2.05
CA GLY A 65 12.81 -17.28 2.77
C GLY A 65 12.04 -18.28 1.93
N PRO A 66 12.73 -19.26 1.30
CA PRO A 66 12.15 -20.49 0.80
C PRO A 66 12.23 -21.59 1.87
N GLU A 67 12.15 -21.26 3.16
CA GLU A 67 12.17 -22.29 4.19
C GLU A 67 10.79 -22.97 4.20
N GLN A 68 10.75 -24.19 3.69
CA GLN A 68 9.55 -25.06 3.62
C GLN A 68 8.90 -25.32 4.99
N ASP A 69 9.52 -24.87 6.08
CA ASP A 69 9.12 -25.11 7.44
C ASP A 69 8.92 -23.79 8.18
N TRP A 70 7.73 -23.60 8.76
CA TRP A 70 7.48 -22.55 9.73
C TRP A 70 8.11 -22.97 11.05
N TYR A 71 9.23 -22.35 11.43
CA TYR A 71 9.78 -22.52 12.78
C TYR A 71 9.11 -21.49 13.70
N SER A 72 8.41 -21.97 14.73
CA SER A 72 7.99 -21.10 15.84
C SER A 72 9.25 -20.72 16.60
N VAL A 73 9.69 -19.47 16.46
CA VAL A 73 10.80 -18.96 17.25
C VAL A 73 10.21 -18.23 18.46
N PRO A 74 10.49 -18.69 19.70
CA PRO A 74 9.98 -18.04 20.90
C PRO A 74 10.40 -16.57 20.96
N GLY A 75 9.41 -15.66 20.98
CA GLY A 75 9.62 -14.20 20.91
C GLY A 75 9.44 -13.58 19.52
N GLU A 76 9.28 -14.40 18.47
CA GLU A 76 8.92 -13.97 17.10
C GLU A 76 7.43 -14.19 16.77
N GLU A 77 6.74 -14.96 17.60
CA GLU A 77 5.28 -15.09 17.58
C GLU A 77 4.65 -13.88 18.27
N VAL A 78 4.15 -12.94 17.46
CA VAL A 78 3.71 -11.63 17.93
C VAL A 78 2.45 -11.74 18.77
N SER A 79 2.47 -10.90 19.81
CA SER A 79 1.60 -10.80 20.97
C SER A 79 0.12 -10.59 20.67
N ILE A 80 -0.67 -11.19 21.55
CA ILE A 80 -2.12 -11.06 21.70
C ILE A 80 -2.44 -9.63 22.13
N CYS A 81 -3.25 -8.91 21.35
CA CYS A 81 -4.03 -7.79 21.86
C CYS A 81 -5.51 -8.20 21.80
N GLY A 82 -5.95 -8.90 22.83
CA GLY A 82 -7.37 -9.12 23.12
C GLY A 82 -7.74 -8.30 24.36
N GLN A 83 -8.84 -7.56 24.28
CA GLN A 83 -9.52 -7.02 25.45
C GLN A 83 -9.93 -8.18 26.37
N GLU A 84 -9.97 -7.96 27.69
CA GLU A 84 -10.13 -8.99 28.74
C GLU A 84 -11.41 -9.85 28.62
N ASP A 85 -12.29 -9.53 27.67
CA ASP A 85 -13.66 -10.04 27.59
C ASP A 85 -13.87 -11.04 26.43
N ASP A 86 -12.93 -11.17 25.49
CA ASP A 86 -13.07 -12.08 24.34
C ASP A 86 -11.93 -13.10 24.28
N THR A 87 -12.25 -14.34 24.65
CA THR A 87 -11.32 -15.48 24.74
C THR A 87 -11.04 -16.10 23.37
N SER A 88 -10.87 -15.26 22.34
CA SER A 88 -10.32 -15.68 21.06
C SER A 88 -8.80 -15.51 21.11
N PHE A 89 -8.09 -16.62 21.39
CA PHE A 89 -6.65 -16.70 21.16
C PHE A 89 -6.38 -16.56 19.66
N GLN A 90 -6.17 -15.34 19.18
CA GLN A 90 -5.75 -15.09 17.81
C GLN A 90 -4.24 -15.34 17.71
N TYR A 91 -3.89 -16.61 17.55
CA TYR A 91 -2.68 -16.95 16.80
C TYR A 91 -2.88 -16.49 15.35
N VAL A 92 -1.79 -16.41 14.57
CA VAL A 92 -1.77 -16.32 13.09
C VAL A 92 -1.59 -14.90 12.55
N VAL A 93 -0.61 -14.78 11.63
CA VAL A 93 -0.48 -13.77 10.56
C VAL A 93 -1.45 -12.60 10.70
N THR A 94 -0.97 -11.46 11.20
CA THR A 94 -1.78 -10.26 11.46
C THR A 94 -2.69 -9.97 10.27
N ASN A 95 -4.00 -9.86 10.52
CA ASN A 95 -5.01 -9.70 9.47
C ASN A 95 -4.65 -8.50 8.58
N PRO A 96 -4.36 -8.72 7.29
CA PRO A 96 -3.96 -7.63 6.40
C PRO A 96 -5.11 -6.68 6.06
N LEU A 97 -6.36 -7.02 6.40
CA LEU A 97 -7.55 -6.20 6.14
C LEU A 97 -8.07 -5.45 7.38
N ILE A 98 -7.23 -5.27 8.40
CA ILE A 98 -7.61 -4.42 9.53
C ILE A 98 -7.97 -3.02 9.02
N ASP A 99 -9.09 -2.45 9.48
CA ASP A 99 -9.40 -1.06 9.19
C ASP A 99 -8.42 -0.16 9.97
N ALA A 100 -7.58 0.58 9.24
CA ALA A 100 -6.59 1.48 9.83
C ALA A 100 -7.07 2.95 9.85
N THR A 101 -8.33 3.23 9.50
CA THR A 101 -8.84 4.59 9.32
C THR A 101 -8.64 5.47 10.56
N ASP A 102 -9.10 5.02 11.73
CA ASP A 102 -8.99 5.81 12.97
C ASP A 102 -7.53 6.04 13.37
N PHE A 103 -6.71 5.00 13.25
CA PHE A 103 -5.27 5.07 13.51
C PHE A 103 -4.58 6.10 12.59
N LEU A 104 -4.90 6.09 11.29
CA LEU A 104 -4.32 7.01 10.32
C LEU A 104 -4.83 8.44 10.52
N ARG A 105 -6.11 8.63 10.87
CA ARG A 105 -6.66 9.95 11.22
C ARG A 105 -5.94 10.52 12.44
N GLU A 106 -5.78 9.73 13.50
CA GLU A 106 -5.00 10.13 14.67
C GLU A 106 -3.56 10.48 14.26
N LEU A 107 -2.91 9.63 13.48
CA LEU A 107 -1.54 9.83 13.02
C LEU A 107 -1.37 11.16 12.27
N ILE A 108 -2.27 11.48 11.35
CA ILE A 108 -2.22 12.71 10.54
C ILE A 108 -2.34 13.97 11.39
N THR A 109 -3.13 13.94 12.46
CA THR A 109 -3.31 15.08 13.37
C THR A 109 -2.10 15.36 14.25
N ARG A 110 -1.11 14.44 14.31
CA ARG A 110 0.08 14.62 15.16
C ARG A 110 0.94 15.77 14.65
N ASP A 111 1.40 16.61 15.60
CA ASP A 111 2.31 17.74 15.34
C ASP A 111 3.63 17.33 14.65
N THR A 112 3.99 16.05 14.71
CA THR A 112 5.19 15.48 14.08
C THR A 112 5.23 15.66 12.57
N PHE A 113 4.06 15.82 11.93
CA PHE A 113 3.94 15.94 10.48
C PHE A 113 3.73 17.37 9.99
N LYS A 114 3.61 18.34 10.90
CA LYS A 114 3.49 19.75 10.52
C LYS A 114 4.67 20.21 9.67
N HIS A 115 4.41 21.10 8.73
CA HIS A 115 5.45 21.77 7.96
C HIS A 115 6.38 22.51 8.91
N THR A 116 7.62 22.04 9.05
CA THR A 116 8.63 22.79 9.81
C THR A 116 9.08 23.99 8.98
N PRO A 117 9.12 25.21 9.54
CA PRO A 117 9.76 26.35 8.90
C PRO A 117 11.23 26.00 8.64
N LEU A 118 11.61 25.96 7.37
CA LEU A 118 12.93 25.63 6.80
C LEU A 118 14.10 25.60 7.80
N ASN A 119 14.70 24.43 8.03
CA ASN A 119 16.05 24.35 8.60
C ASN A 119 17.05 23.56 7.74
N ASN A 120 16.64 23.08 6.55
CA ASN A 120 17.52 22.40 5.61
C ASN A 120 17.67 23.21 4.32
N ASP A 121 18.08 24.48 4.44
CA ASP A 121 18.53 25.24 3.28
C ASP A 121 19.89 24.69 2.80
N ILE A 122 19.83 23.62 2.02
CA ILE A 122 21.01 22.99 1.43
C ILE A 122 21.62 23.86 0.33
N ARG A 123 20.98 24.94 -0.11
CA ARG A 123 21.45 25.81 -1.19
C ARG A 123 22.86 26.34 -0.95
N LYS A 124 23.22 26.57 0.32
CA LYS A 124 24.56 27.03 0.73
C LYS A 124 25.65 25.96 0.52
N HIS A 125 25.27 24.70 0.43
CA HIS A 125 26.17 23.56 0.23
C HIS A 125 26.18 23.06 -1.22
N VAL A 126 25.27 23.55 -2.06
CA VAL A 126 25.15 23.16 -3.47
C VAL A 126 25.95 24.13 -4.34
N VAL A 127 27.10 23.67 -4.85
CA VAL A 127 28.00 24.48 -5.68
C VAL A 127 27.56 24.50 -7.16
N ASN A 128 27.09 23.35 -7.68
CA ASN A 128 26.62 23.22 -9.05
C ASN A 128 25.59 22.07 -9.12
N ASP A 129 24.32 22.41 -9.26
CA ASP A 129 23.24 21.44 -9.38
C ASP A 129 22.97 21.12 -10.87
N PRO A 130 23.16 19.86 -11.32
CA PRO A 130 22.85 19.50 -12.71
C PRO A 130 21.35 19.61 -13.04
N PHE A 131 20.47 19.52 -12.03
CA PHE A 131 19.03 19.57 -12.20
C PHE A 131 18.49 21.01 -12.29
N ASP A 132 19.25 22.03 -11.89
CA ASP A 132 18.84 23.44 -11.99
C ASP A 132 18.60 23.90 -13.44
N LYS A 133 19.17 23.19 -14.42
CA LYS A 133 19.02 23.49 -15.86
C LYS A 133 17.84 22.77 -16.51
N ILE A 134 17.19 21.87 -15.78
CA ILE A 134 16.10 21.05 -16.30
C ILE A 134 14.78 21.78 -16.03
N PRO A 135 13.91 21.96 -17.04
CA PRO A 135 12.59 22.54 -16.82
C PRO A 135 11.79 21.76 -15.78
N PHE A 136 10.98 22.46 -14.99
CA PHE A 136 10.20 21.89 -13.89
C PHE A 136 9.42 20.64 -14.33
N ASP A 137 8.72 20.70 -15.46
CA ASP A 137 7.88 19.59 -15.94
C ASP A 137 8.69 18.34 -16.26
N ILE A 138 9.89 18.50 -16.83
CA ILE A 138 10.79 17.38 -17.14
C ILE A 138 11.33 16.79 -15.84
N LEU A 139 11.71 17.63 -14.88
CA LEU A 139 12.16 17.17 -13.58
C LEU A 139 11.04 16.43 -12.83
N TYR A 140 9.82 16.97 -12.83
CA TYR A 140 8.64 16.33 -12.27
C TYR A 140 8.39 14.96 -12.89
N ASN A 141 8.42 14.87 -14.22
CA ASN A 141 8.28 13.61 -14.95
C ASN A 141 9.38 12.62 -14.59
N ILE A 142 10.64 13.02 -14.49
CA ILE A 142 11.73 12.13 -14.06
C ILE A 142 11.45 11.59 -12.65
N LEU A 143 11.10 12.47 -11.70
CA LEU A 143 10.81 12.09 -10.32
C LEU A 143 9.60 11.15 -10.23
N SER A 144 8.64 11.26 -11.15
CA SER A 144 7.49 10.35 -11.23
C SER A 144 7.87 8.90 -11.54
N TRP A 145 9.10 8.60 -11.97
CA TRP A 145 9.56 7.21 -12.19
C TRP A 145 10.36 6.65 -11.01
N LEU A 146 10.65 7.48 -9.99
CA LEU A 146 11.52 7.13 -8.89
C LEU A 146 10.73 6.72 -7.65
N SER A 147 11.31 5.83 -6.84
CA SER A 147 10.78 5.48 -5.53
C SER A 147 10.95 6.61 -4.53
N GLY A 148 10.09 6.69 -3.52
CA GLY A 148 10.21 7.72 -2.49
C GLY A 148 11.56 7.74 -1.77
N ARG A 149 12.21 6.58 -1.58
CA ARG A 149 13.58 6.50 -1.03
C ARG A 149 14.60 7.19 -1.95
N SER A 150 14.50 6.95 -3.26
CA SER A 150 15.39 7.57 -4.26
C SER A 150 15.14 9.08 -4.34
N ILE A 151 13.86 9.49 -4.29
CA ILE A 151 13.45 10.90 -4.27
C ILE A 151 13.99 11.59 -3.00
N ARG A 152 13.91 10.94 -1.83
CA ARG A 152 14.50 11.46 -0.57
C ARG A 152 16.00 11.67 -0.71
N ALA A 153 16.72 10.68 -1.24
CA ALA A 153 18.16 10.77 -1.44
C ALA A 153 18.52 11.93 -2.40
N LEU A 154 17.82 12.05 -3.52
CA LEU A 154 18.01 13.16 -4.47
C LEU A 154 17.64 14.51 -3.87
N SER A 155 16.56 14.59 -3.10
CA SER A 155 16.13 15.82 -2.43
C SER A 155 17.11 16.33 -1.38
N ASN A 156 17.97 15.45 -0.85
CA ASN A 156 19.05 15.83 0.06
C ASN A 156 20.31 16.26 -0.69
N ALA A 157 20.48 15.85 -1.95
CA ALA A 157 21.67 16.11 -2.76
C ALA A 157 21.49 17.26 -3.78
N SER A 158 20.27 17.55 -4.20
CA SER A 158 19.93 18.56 -5.22
C SER A 158 18.91 19.55 -4.68
N TRP A 159 19.20 20.84 -4.84
CA TRP A 159 18.28 21.93 -4.50
C TRP A 159 17.10 21.99 -5.45
N ALA A 160 17.30 21.74 -6.75
CA ALA A 160 16.21 21.70 -7.72
C ALA A 160 15.19 20.62 -7.32
N VAL A 161 15.67 19.39 -7.04
CA VAL A 161 14.82 18.27 -6.60
C VAL A 161 14.18 18.58 -5.23
N ASN A 162 14.95 19.14 -4.29
CA ASN A 162 14.41 19.55 -3.01
C ASN A 162 13.23 20.50 -3.17
N SER A 163 13.34 21.47 -4.08
CA SER A 163 12.35 22.51 -4.34
C SER A 163 11.08 21.95 -5.00
N VAL A 164 11.21 21.07 -6.00
CA VAL A 164 10.07 20.42 -6.66
C VAL A 164 9.28 19.56 -5.68
N THR A 165 9.98 18.84 -4.80
CA THR A 165 9.37 17.91 -3.83
C THR A 165 8.91 18.58 -2.54
N ARG A 166 8.70 19.91 -2.51
CA ARG A 166 8.16 20.61 -1.33
C ARG A 166 6.66 20.54 -1.23
N TYR A 167 5.99 20.48 -2.38
CA TYR A 167 4.55 20.61 -2.47
C TYR A 167 3.86 19.28 -2.19
N ASN A 168 2.77 19.35 -1.42
CA ASN A 168 1.97 18.18 -1.07
C ASN A 168 1.39 17.47 -2.28
N GLY A 169 1.04 18.18 -3.36
CA GLY A 169 0.50 17.56 -4.58
C GLY A 169 1.40 16.46 -5.16
N PHE A 170 2.72 16.65 -5.14
CA PHE A 170 3.68 15.63 -5.56
C PHE A 170 3.61 14.38 -4.67
N TRP A 171 3.58 14.57 -3.35
CA TRP A 171 3.55 13.47 -2.39
C TRP A 171 2.19 12.78 -2.31
N LYS A 172 1.08 13.49 -2.56
CA LYS A 172 -0.25 12.90 -2.71
C LYS A 172 -0.27 11.91 -3.88
N GLN A 173 0.25 12.32 -5.05
CA GLN A 173 0.39 11.42 -6.20
C GLN A 173 1.33 10.23 -5.92
N LEU A 174 2.42 10.47 -5.17
CA LEU A 174 3.35 9.41 -4.81
C LEU A 174 2.75 8.40 -3.81
N LEU A 175 1.97 8.88 -2.83
CA LEU A 175 1.21 8.05 -1.89
C LEU A 175 0.22 7.18 -2.65
N ALA A 176 -0.63 7.80 -3.50
CA ALA A 176 -1.62 7.08 -4.28
C ALA A 176 -0.98 6.00 -5.17
N ARG A 177 0.20 6.25 -5.75
CA ARG A 177 0.89 5.30 -6.62
C ARG A 177 1.65 4.20 -5.88
N GLU A 178 2.39 4.53 -4.82
CA GLU A 178 3.30 3.57 -4.16
C GLU A 178 2.69 2.89 -2.94
N MET A 179 1.63 3.47 -2.40
CA MET A 179 0.90 3.00 -1.24
C MET A 179 -0.58 2.74 -1.57
N GLU A 180 -0.88 2.25 -2.77
CA GLU A 180 -2.23 1.79 -3.17
C GLU A 180 -2.85 0.80 -2.17
N TRP A 181 -2.01 0.00 -1.52
CA TRP A 181 -2.39 -0.94 -0.46
C TRP A 181 -2.83 -0.26 0.84
N LEU A 182 -2.59 1.03 1.01
CA LEU A 182 -3.03 1.82 2.15
C LEU A 182 -4.18 2.72 1.70
N TRP A 183 -5.23 2.13 1.13
CA TRP A 183 -6.36 2.87 0.54
C TRP A 183 -6.99 3.86 1.51
N GLU A 184 -7.02 3.56 2.81
CA GLU A 184 -7.58 4.44 3.84
C GLU A 184 -6.91 5.81 3.84
N ILE A 185 -5.61 5.89 3.52
CA ILE A 185 -4.92 7.19 3.44
C ILE A 185 -5.40 8.00 2.24
N ASN A 186 -5.68 7.34 1.11
CA ASN A 186 -6.14 8.04 -0.09
C ASN A 186 -7.55 8.55 0.12
N ASP A 187 -8.43 7.72 0.71
CA ASP A 187 -9.79 8.11 1.07
C ASP A 187 -9.80 9.32 2.00
N ILE A 188 -9.01 9.28 3.08
CA ILE A 188 -8.88 10.42 4.02
C ILE A 188 -8.41 11.69 3.29
N LEU A 189 -7.45 11.57 2.37
CA LEU A 189 -6.89 12.71 1.63
C LEU A 189 -7.79 13.23 0.51
N ASP A 190 -8.77 12.45 0.05
CA ASP A 190 -9.72 12.82 -1.00
C ASP A 190 -11.03 13.38 -0.43
N ASP A 191 -11.47 12.92 0.75
CA ASP A 191 -12.68 13.39 1.44
C ASP A 191 -12.67 14.92 1.71
N ASP A 192 -11.49 15.51 1.99
CA ASP A 192 -11.36 16.94 2.26
C ASP A 192 -11.32 17.83 1.01
N CYS A 193 -11.27 17.26 -0.20
CA CYS A 193 -11.30 18.04 -1.45
C CYS A 193 -12.75 18.41 -1.88
N GLY A 194 -13.76 18.07 -1.07
CA GLY A 194 -15.19 18.12 -1.41
C GLY A 194 -15.98 19.36 -0.96
N GLU A 195 -15.38 20.32 -0.24
CA GLU A 195 -16.08 21.51 0.27
C GLU A 195 -15.62 22.83 -0.36
N ASP A 196 -15.41 22.84 -1.68
CA ASP A 196 -15.42 24.07 -2.48
C ASP A 196 -16.60 24.00 -3.46
N SER A 197 -17.83 24.04 -2.95
CA SER A 197 -19.03 24.35 -3.76
C SER A 197 -19.60 25.69 -3.31
N ASP A 198 -19.28 26.70 -4.11
CA ASP A 198 -20.14 27.77 -4.58
C ASP A 198 -21.28 28.18 -3.64
N GLY A 199 -21.08 29.30 -2.95
CA GLY A 199 -22.01 29.82 -1.96
C GLY A 199 -23.45 30.02 -2.45
N GLU A 200 -24.37 29.45 -1.70
CA GLU A 200 -25.67 30.06 -1.42
C GLU A 200 -25.73 30.40 0.06
N ALA A 201 -25.67 31.71 0.33
CA ALA A 201 -25.77 32.27 1.66
C ALA A 201 -27.24 32.23 2.12
N ASP A 202 -27.64 31.11 2.72
CA ASP A 202 -28.83 31.07 3.55
C ASP A 202 -28.41 31.36 5.00
N ASN A 203 -28.76 32.57 5.45
CA ASN A 203 -28.67 32.98 6.83
C ASN A 203 -29.67 32.17 7.65
N ASP A 204 -29.19 31.26 8.49
CA ASP A 204 -29.94 30.84 9.66
C ASP A 204 -29.00 30.82 10.87
N ASP A 205 -29.27 31.76 11.78
CA ASP A 205 -28.62 31.88 13.07
C ASP A 205 -28.95 30.64 13.91
N ASN A 206 -27.97 29.75 14.10
CA ASN A 206 -28.01 28.82 15.23
C ASN A 206 -26.61 28.53 15.77
N GLU A 207 -26.44 28.88 17.04
CA GLU A 207 -25.25 28.67 17.84
C GLU A 207 -24.97 27.17 18.07
N ASP A 208 -23.68 26.85 18.06
CA ASP A 208 -23.08 25.77 18.83
C ASP A 208 -23.50 24.34 18.46
N SER A 209 -22.96 23.85 17.34
CA SER A 209 -22.56 22.45 17.26
C SER A 209 -21.08 22.39 16.91
N GLY A 210 -20.26 22.11 17.93
CA GLY A 210 -18.85 21.80 17.77
C GLY A 210 -18.66 20.57 16.86
N SER A 211 -18.47 20.81 15.57
CA SER A 211 -17.78 19.84 14.70
C SER A 211 -16.28 19.94 14.99
N GLU A 212 -15.87 19.47 16.17
CA GLU A 212 -14.47 19.34 16.52
C GLU A 212 -13.81 18.29 15.61
N GLY A 213 -12.93 18.76 14.72
CA GLY A 213 -11.70 18.05 14.38
C GLY A 213 -11.79 16.82 13.48
N ARG A 214 -12.47 16.90 12.32
CA ARG A 214 -12.40 15.86 11.28
C ARG A 214 -11.64 16.22 10.01
N GLY A 215 -11.19 17.48 9.88
CA GLY A 215 -10.42 17.93 8.73
C GLY A 215 -8.92 17.68 8.87
N ILE A 216 -8.25 17.46 7.74
CA ILE A 216 -6.80 17.38 7.61
C ILE A 216 -6.19 18.72 8.04
N PRO A 217 -5.13 18.71 8.86
CA PRO A 217 -4.43 19.94 9.22
C PRO A 217 -3.89 20.68 7.98
N ASP A 218 -4.20 21.96 7.84
CA ASP A 218 -3.69 22.83 6.75
C ASP A 218 -2.15 22.80 6.62
N ASP A 219 -1.46 22.56 7.74
CA ASP A 219 -0.02 22.51 7.82
C ASP A 219 0.58 21.11 7.72
N LEU A 220 -0.22 20.09 7.36
CA LEU A 220 0.25 18.72 7.18
C LEU A 220 1.30 18.63 6.06
N SER A 221 2.48 18.07 6.35
CA SER A 221 3.48 17.72 5.34
C SER A 221 3.32 16.27 4.88
N LEU A 222 2.75 16.08 3.69
CA LEU A 222 2.62 14.75 3.06
C LEU A 222 3.98 14.11 2.78
N LYS A 223 5.02 14.92 2.56
CA LYS A 223 6.40 14.43 2.49
C LYS A 223 6.81 13.68 3.75
N ARG A 224 6.59 14.28 4.92
CA ARG A 224 6.98 13.68 6.20
C ARG A 224 6.14 12.45 6.50
N LEU A 225 4.84 12.54 6.26
CA LEU A 225 3.91 11.44 6.43
C LEU A 225 4.30 10.24 5.55
N TYR A 226 4.50 10.46 4.25
CA TYR A 226 4.95 9.41 3.32
C TYR A 226 6.24 8.76 3.80
N LEU A 227 7.26 9.55 4.17
CA LEU A 227 8.56 8.99 4.57
C LEU A 227 8.45 8.18 5.87
N TYR A 228 7.62 8.63 6.80
CA TYR A 228 7.35 7.94 8.05
C TYR A 228 6.59 6.62 7.80
N LEU A 229 5.53 6.65 6.99
CA LEU A 229 4.77 5.47 6.63
C LEU A 229 5.63 4.47 5.85
N ASP A 230 6.46 4.93 4.90
CA ASP A 230 7.38 4.05 4.16
C ASP A 230 8.33 3.33 5.11
N GLU A 231 8.89 4.05 6.08
CA GLU A 231 9.79 3.51 7.08
C GLU A 231 9.09 2.50 8.01
N LYS A 232 7.95 2.90 8.60
CA LYS A 232 7.23 2.10 9.59
C LYS A 232 6.54 0.86 9.03
N THR A 233 6.15 0.89 7.76
CA THR A 233 5.46 -0.23 7.11
C THR A 233 6.39 -1.09 6.26
N THR A 234 7.67 -0.72 6.12
CA THR A 234 8.65 -1.60 5.49
C THR A 234 8.81 -2.85 6.36
N PRO A 235 8.54 -4.06 5.84
CA PRO A 235 8.67 -5.28 6.63
C PRO A 235 10.13 -5.49 7.06
N THR A 236 10.37 -5.44 8.36
CA THR A 236 11.66 -5.76 8.99
C THR A 236 11.45 -6.74 10.13
N TYR A 237 12.50 -7.47 10.50
CA TYR A 237 12.48 -8.26 11.72
C TYR A 237 12.13 -7.37 12.93
N ALA A 238 11.28 -7.87 13.83
CA ALA A 238 10.79 -7.16 15.01
C ALA A 238 10.21 -5.76 14.71
N MET A 239 9.40 -5.65 13.65
CA MET A 239 8.70 -4.40 13.34
C MET A 239 7.72 -4.00 14.45
N ASP A 240 7.40 -2.72 14.48
CA ASP A 240 6.45 -2.11 15.42
C ASP A 240 5.08 -2.81 15.34
N ALA A 241 4.56 -3.26 16.48
CA ALA A 241 3.32 -4.03 16.55
C ALA A 241 2.13 -3.25 16.02
N GLU A 242 2.11 -1.93 16.23
CA GLU A 242 1.08 -1.01 15.74
C GLU A 242 0.99 -0.99 14.21
N PHE A 243 2.12 -1.18 13.52
CA PHE A 243 2.19 -1.18 12.05
C PHE A 243 2.16 -2.57 11.43
N MET A 244 2.08 -3.63 12.25
CA MET A 244 2.32 -4.98 11.78
C MET A 244 1.32 -5.44 10.71
N SER A 245 0.04 -5.15 10.91
CA SER A 245 -1.00 -5.45 9.92
C SER A 245 -0.77 -4.72 8.60
N LEU A 246 -0.39 -3.43 8.66
CA LEU A 246 -0.08 -2.62 7.48
C LEU A 246 1.18 -3.10 6.76
N GLY A 247 2.23 -3.47 7.49
CA GLY A 247 3.43 -4.07 6.92
C GLY A 247 3.15 -5.43 6.25
N ASN A 248 2.31 -6.26 6.87
CA ASN A 248 1.86 -7.52 6.26
C ASN A 248 1.04 -7.28 4.99
N ARG A 249 0.12 -6.32 5.02
CA ARG A 249 -0.66 -5.92 3.84
C ARG A 249 0.24 -5.47 2.69
N ARG A 250 1.18 -4.55 2.97
CA ARG A 250 2.19 -4.09 2.01
C ARG A 250 3.00 -5.24 1.40
N ARG A 251 3.41 -6.20 2.24
CA ARG A 251 4.19 -7.38 1.82
C ARG A 251 3.42 -8.28 0.86
N ILE A 252 2.13 -8.50 1.11
CA ILE A 252 1.28 -9.38 0.30
C ILE A 252 0.85 -8.67 -0.99
N TRP A 253 0.63 -7.36 -0.94
CA TRP A 253 0.14 -6.57 -2.08
C TRP A 253 1.00 -6.70 -3.33
N ARG A 254 2.34 -6.60 -3.21
CA ARG A 254 3.25 -6.67 -4.35
C ARG A 254 3.20 -8.00 -5.11
N PRO A 255 3.26 -9.17 -4.45
CA PRO A 255 2.96 -10.46 -5.08
C PRO A 255 1.58 -10.48 -5.77
N CYS A 256 0.55 -9.91 -5.14
CA CYS A 256 -0.78 -9.86 -5.74
C CYS A 256 -0.81 -9.01 -7.03
N GLN A 257 -0.13 -7.86 -7.06
CA GLN A 257 0.00 -7.04 -8.27
C GLN A 257 0.76 -7.75 -9.40
N GLN A 258 1.73 -8.62 -9.07
CA GLN A 258 2.43 -9.43 -10.07
C GLN A 258 1.47 -10.45 -10.72
N LEU A 259 0.65 -11.13 -9.91
CA LEU A 259 -0.38 -12.04 -10.40
C LEU A 259 -1.43 -11.28 -11.23
N ALA A 260 -1.83 -10.09 -10.78
CA ALA A 260 -2.86 -9.29 -11.44
C ALA A 260 -2.53 -8.93 -12.89
N LYS A 261 -1.27 -8.54 -13.14
CA LYS A 261 -0.79 -8.23 -14.49
C LYS A 261 -0.99 -9.39 -15.48
N VAL A 262 -0.75 -10.63 -15.03
CA VAL A 262 -0.88 -11.82 -15.87
C VAL A 262 -2.35 -12.28 -15.95
N TYR A 263 -3.08 -12.18 -14.84
CA TYR A 263 -4.50 -12.52 -14.77
C TYR A 263 -5.34 -11.77 -15.82
N PHE A 264 -5.27 -10.44 -15.87
CA PHE A 264 -6.06 -9.68 -16.83
C PHE A 264 -5.65 -9.93 -18.29
N LYS A 265 -4.37 -10.23 -18.53
CA LYS A 265 -3.91 -10.63 -19.85
C LYS A 265 -4.57 -11.93 -20.29
N LYS A 266 -4.60 -12.95 -19.43
CA LYS A 266 -5.27 -14.23 -19.72
C LYS A 266 -6.78 -14.12 -19.80
N LEU A 267 -7.40 -13.30 -18.95
CA LEU A 267 -8.85 -13.08 -18.97
C LEU A 267 -9.29 -12.49 -20.32
N LYS A 268 -8.52 -11.53 -20.86
CA LYS A 268 -8.75 -10.96 -22.20
C LYS A 268 -8.57 -12.00 -23.31
N GLN A 269 -7.54 -12.85 -23.21
CA GLN A 269 -7.30 -13.94 -24.18
C GLN A 269 -8.46 -14.95 -24.19
N LYS A 270 -8.86 -15.44 -23.02
CA LYS A 270 -10.00 -16.37 -22.87
C LYS A 270 -11.29 -15.81 -23.46
N SER A 271 -11.53 -14.51 -23.27
CA SER A 271 -12.71 -13.83 -23.83
C SER A 271 -12.65 -13.73 -25.36
N ALA A 272 -11.48 -13.50 -25.94
CA ALA A 272 -11.28 -13.46 -27.39
C ALA A 272 -11.47 -14.85 -28.05
N ASP A 273 -10.88 -15.89 -27.45
CA ASP A 273 -10.97 -17.27 -27.95
C ASP A 273 -12.42 -17.79 -27.94
N GLY A 274 -13.20 -17.41 -26.92
CA GLY A 274 -14.63 -17.74 -26.83
C GLY A 274 -15.51 -17.07 -27.91
N VAL A 275 -15.12 -15.88 -28.40
CA VAL A 275 -15.86 -15.15 -29.45
C VAL A 275 -15.55 -15.71 -30.84
N GLU A 276 -14.34 -16.20 -31.08
CA GLU A 276 -13.97 -16.86 -32.34
C GLU A 276 -14.59 -18.27 -32.46
N GLY A 277 -14.65 -19.03 -31.36
CA GLY A 277 -15.29 -20.35 -31.33
C GLY A 277 -16.82 -20.32 -31.54
N ALA A 278 -17.48 -19.20 -31.26
CA ALA A 278 -18.92 -19.03 -31.46
C ALA A 278 -19.32 -18.57 -32.88
N LYS A 279 -18.34 -18.25 -33.73
CA LYS A 279 -18.54 -17.85 -35.14
C LYS A 279 -18.24 -18.97 -36.14
N GLY A 280 -17.88 -20.17 -35.66
CA GLY A 280 -17.54 -21.36 -36.46
C GLY A 280 -18.68 -22.36 -36.58
#